data_AF-A0A3M1ET11-F1
#
_entry.id   AF-A0A3M1ET11-F1
#
_cell.length_a   1.000
_cell.length_b   1.000
_cell.length_c   1.000
_cell.angle_alpha   90.00
_cell.angle_beta   90.00
_cell.angle_gamma   90.00
#
_symmetry.space_group_name_H-M   'P 1'
#
loop_
_entity.id
_entity.type
_entity.pdbx_description
1 polymer ?
#
loop_
_entity_poly.entity_id
_entity_poly.type
_entity_poly.pdbx_seq_one_letter_code
_entity_poly.pdbx_strand_id
1 'polypeptide(L)'
;LDRCNDPQEAERIMRVTSEFIQVIPWTHVESYVRLSEELARFATVAVPISTAAAAGGPAAMSEAEVRTRSVEYFREGLSHYFERADKEAIKAFNQAQRLMPEEARIYGAMGLVYLRHDRLDVAAQCFEAARQCGGDPTALYRLIEARTHFCRGEITEAIRLLQEVTREQPENHDAAFQFVCCHAASQANVYRSAANFATSLSADDILGILRDLVEKDRKFFLKIKFSRDLAPVRPIVEEMLGEIHRKAREKATEKIAFARAHHAELTRNDLAGVRAKKALALAEEALESGSYFGFLDVIERVAELEALLPRKTKRKARKGQAPGKGGAKKPPARTPPPDAAALLGEIEAVIAEIKRKGPTIEGGDLLQLADRLETLASSLLSLPEAAARRKASNARWGWTGFVLGLLISGLVMGGVVLFMLKM
;
A
#
# COMPACT_ATOMS: atom_id res chain seq x y z
N LEU A 1 5.69 2.87 4.10
CA LEU A 1 6.63 1.72 4.20
C LEU A 1 7.45 1.55 2.92
N ASP A 2 6.85 1.26 1.76
CA ASP A 2 7.58 1.13 0.47
C ASP A 2 8.31 2.39 -0.03
N ARG A 3 8.06 3.56 0.58
CA ARG A 3 8.72 4.85 0.26
C ARG A 3 9.71 5.33 1.33
N CYS A 4 9.84 4.64 2.46
CA CYS A 4 10.68 5.05 3.57
C CYS A 4 11.96 4.21 3.59
N ASN A 5 13.09 4.82 3.23
CA ASN A 5 14.41 4.18 3.29
C ASN A 5 15.02 4.16 4.71
N ASP A 6 14.37 4.77 5.69
CA ASP A 6 14.82 4.83 7.08
C ASP A 6 13.89 3.98 7.99
N PRO A 7 14.40 2.91 8.64
CA PRO A 7 13.66 2.08 9.59
C PRO A 7 13.10 2.86 10.79
N GLN A 8 13.80 3.87 11.30
CA GLN A 8 13.34 4.66 12.44
C GLN A 8 12.21 5.60 12.03
N GLU A 9 12.27 6.15 10.82
CA GLU A 9 11.20 6.97 10.26
C GLU A 9 9.97 6.13 9.92
N ALA A 10 10.17 4.92 9.41
CA ALA A 10 9.11 3.94 9.21
C ALA A 10 8.44 3.55 10.54
N GLU A 11 9.23 3.31 11.60
CA GLU A 11 8.71 3.03 12.93
C GLU A 11 7.94 4.22 13.51
N ARG A 12 8.42 5.44 13.33
CA ARG A 12 7.70 6.67 13.72
C ARG A 12 6.37 6.78 12.98
N ILE A 13 6.35 6.65 11.66
CA ILE A 13 5.13 6.68 10.83
C ILE A 13 4.16 5.56 11.27
N MET A 14 4.66 4.36 11.56
CA MET A 14 3.86 3.25 12.08
C MET A 14 3.28 3.55 13.47
N ARG A 15 4.05 4.21 14.34
CA ARG A 15 3.57 4.65 15.65
C ARG A 15 2.50 5.73 15.51
N VAL A 16 2.68 6.68 14.61
CA VAL A 16 1.68 7.71 14.34
C VAL A 16 0.38 7.10 13.80
N THR A 17 0.49 6.20 12.83
CA THR A 17 -0.68 5.56 12.19
C THR A 17 -1.41 4.59 13.12
N SER A 18 -0.70 3.86 13.99
CA SER A 18 -1.32 2.89 14.91
C SER A 18 -2.14 3.52 16.05
N GLU A 19 -1.78 4.71 16.52
CA GLU A 19 -2.56 5.41 17.55
C GLU A 19 -3.81 6.10 17.00
N PHE A 20 -3.79 6.57 15.74
CA PHE A 20 -4.98 7.14 15.09
C PHE A 20 -6.13 6.15 14.94
N ILE A 21 -5.83 4.85 14.90
CA ILE A 21 -6.80 3.77 14.77
C ILE A 21 -7.69 3.62 16.03
N GLN A 22 -7.24 4.09 17.21
CA GLN A 22 -7.98 3.88 18.46
C GLN A 22 -9.02 4.97 18.78
N VAL A 23 -8.87 6.18 18.23
CA VAL A 23 -9.74 7.34 18.54
C VAL A 23 -10.76 7.61 17.44
N ILE A 24 -10.48 7.17 16.21
CA ILE A 24 -11.20 7.57 15.01
C ILE A 24 -11.81 6.31 14.40
N PRO A 25 -13.09 6.33 13.96
CA PRO A 25 -13.66 5.20 13.25
C PRO A 25 -12.72 4.78 12.10
N TRP A 26 -12.44 3.48 12.01
CA TRP A 26 -11.58 2.85 10.98
C TRP A 26 -11.85 3.35 9.55
N THR A 27 -13.02 3.91 9.32
CA THR A 27 -13.47 4.50 8.06
C THR A 27 -12.82 5.81 7.68
N HIS A 28 -12.00 6.47 8.50
CA HIS A 28 -11.38 7.75 8.11
C HIS A 28 -9.86 7.78 8.30
N VAL A 29 -9.26 6.62 8.61
CA VAL A 29 -7.84 6.45 8.97
C VAL A 29 -6.89 7.03 7.92
N GLU A 30 -7.22 6.95 6.63
CA GLU A 30 -6.34 7.39 5.53
C GLU A 30 -6.07 8.90 5.55
N SER A 31 -7.06 9.74 5.82
CA SER A 31 -6.85 11.19 5.93
C SER A 31 -5.95 11.54 7.13
N TYR A 32 -6.08 10.82 8.24
CA TYR A 32 -5.21 11.01 9.41
C TYR A 32 -3.81 10.42 9.21
N VAL A 33 -3.68 9.32 8.46
CA VAL A 33 -2.37 8.80 8.02
C VAL A 33 -1.68 9.82 7.14
N ARG A 34 -2.37 10.37 6.14
CA ARG A 34 -1.80 11.42 5.29
C ARG A 34 -1.38 12.64 6.12
N LEU A 35 -2.18 13.04 7.10
CA LEU A 35 -1.79 14.14 7.99
C LEU A 35 -0.52 13.78 8.76
N SER A 36 -0.45 12.56 9.32
CA SER A 36 0.76 12.11 10.01
C SER A 36 2.01 12.13 9.14
N GLU A 37 1.90 11.74 7.86
CA GLU A 37 3.01 11.81 6.92
C GLU A 37 3.46 13.25 6.68
N GLU A 38 2.52 14.19 6.55
CA GLU A 38 2.83 15.61 6.34
C GLU A 38 3.50 16.24 7.57
N LEU A 39 3.04 15.87 8.77
CA LEU A 39 3.69 16.29 10.02
C LEU A 39 5.09 15.69 10.15
N ALA A 40 5.27 14.42 9.79
CA ALA A 40 6.57 13.75 9.80
C ALA A 40 7.54 14.39 8.79
N ARG A 41 7.07 14.74 7.59
CA ARG A 41 7.88 15.47 6.59
C ARG A 41 8.39 16.79 7.11
N PHE A 42 7.55 17.56 7.80
CA PHE A 42 7.96 18.82 8.40
C PHE A 42 8.94 18.64 9.55
N ALA A 43 8.74 17.60 10.37
CA ALA A 43 9.70 17.22 11.40
C ALA A 43 11.02 16.72 10.81
N THR A 44 11.06 16.13 9.62
CA THR A 44 12.29 15.56 9.03
C THR A 44 13.04 16.50 8.10
N VAL A 45 12.53 17.71 7.83
CA VAL A 45 13.26 18.71 7.05
C VAL A 45 14.68 18.83 7.61
N ALA A 46 15.66 18.49 6.77
CA ALA A 46 17.07 18.55 7.11
C ALA A 46 17.39 20.00 7.45
N VAL A 47 17.50 20.25 8.75
CA VAL A 47 17.96 21.52 9.26
C VAL A 47 19.47 21.55 9.04
N PRO A 48 20.02 22.43 8.19
CA PRO A 48 21.45 22.65 8.21
C PRO A 48 21.82 23.11 9.62
N ILE A 49 22.69 22.35 10.28
CA ILE A 49 23.30 22.78 11.54
C ILE A 49 23.99 24.10 11.23
N SER A 50 23.40 25.22 11.67
CA SER A 50 24.07 26.50 11.61
C SER A 50 25.27 26.42 12.53
N THR A 51 26.46 26.14 11.97
CA THR A 51 27.73 26.37 12.67
C THR A 51 28.09 27.86 12.65
N ALA A 52 27.11 28.78 12.60
CA ALA A 52 27.37 30.21 12.72
C ALA A 52 27.48 30.62 14.20
N ALA A 53 28.42 30.00 14.90
CA ALA A 53 29.08 30.67 16.01
C ALA A 53 30.11 31.64 15.41
N ALA A 54 29.68 32.83 14.97
CA ALA A 54 30.51 34.04 14.92
C ALA A 54 29.76 35.22 14.28
N ALA A 55 29.70 36.32 15.04
CA ALA A 55 29.49 37.71 14.61
C ALA A 55 28.07 38.19 14.27
N GLY A 56 27.37 38.72 15.29
CA GLY A 56 26.29 39.69 15.13
C GLY A 56 25.59 39.98 16.46
N GLY A 57 25.35 41.27 16.78
CA GLY A 57 24.81 41.75 18.07
C GLY A 57 23.39 41.27 18.43
N PRO A 58 22.84 41.72 19.58
CA PRO A 58 21.59 41.18 20.11
C PRO A 58 20.39 41.56 19.24
N ALA A 59 19.57 40.55 18.91
CA ALA A 59 18.11 40.58 18.79
C ALA A 59 17.45 40.18 17.44
N ALA A 60 18.16 39.76 16.40
CA ALA A 60 17.50 39.20 15.20
C ALA A 60 18.06 37.82 14.85
N MET A 61 17.32 36.76 15.20
CA MET A 61 17.60 35.41 14.69
C MET A 61 17.42 35.43 13.17
N SER A 62 18.32 34.77 12.42
CA SER A 62 18.14 34.61 10.98
C SER A 62 16.88 33.78 10.67
N GLU A 63 16.28 33.94 9.49
CA GLU A 63 15.10 33.17 9.09
C GLU A 63 15.34 31.65 9.15
N ALA A 64 16.56 31.22 8.82
CA ALA A 64 16.98 29.82 8.92
C ALA A 64 17.05 29.32 10.38
N GLU A 65 17.49 30.15 11.32
CA GLU A 65 17.51 29.83 12.75
C GLU A 65 16.10 29.83 13.35
N VAL A 66 15.24 30.76 12.94
CA VAL A 66 13.81 30.79 13.33
C VAL A 66 13.14 29.49 12.88
N ARG A 67 13.34 29.09 11.63
CA ARG A 67 12.80 27.85 11.06
C ARG A 67 13.32 26.62 11.79
N THR A 68 14.63 26.52 11.97
CA THR A 68 15.30 25.45 12.72
C THR A 68 14.67 25.26 14.09
N ARG A 69 14.61 26.35 14.87
CA ARG A 69 14.14 26.32 16.24
C ARG A 69 12.64 26.04 16.33
N SER A 70 11.86 26.51 15.36
CA SER A 70 10.44 26.17 15.25
C SER A 70 10.24 24.67 14.97
N VAL A 71 11.03 24.09 14.06
CA VAL A 71 11.01 22.64 13.77
C VAL A 71 11.46 21.83 15.00
N GLU A 72 12.42 22.30 15.78
CA GLU A 72 12.83 21.67 17.05
C GLU A 72 11.69 21.64 18.08
N TYR A 73 11.05 22.78 18.33
CA TYR A 73 9.87 22.83 19.21
C TYR A 73 8.71 21.99 18.67
N PHE A 74 8.55 21.93 17.34
CA PHE A 74 7.55 21.06 16.72
C PHE A 74 7.86 19.57 16.95
N ARG A 75 9.13 19.15 16.82
CA ARG A 75 9.57 17.77 17.15
C ARG A 75 9.34 17.45 18.62
N GLU A 76 9.67 18.37 19.51
CA GLU A 76 9.40 18.24 20.95
C GLU A 76 7.90 18.07 21.21
N GLY A 77 7.06 18.89 20.57
CA GLY A 77 5.61 18.79 20.67
C GLY A 77 5.07 17.45 20.18
N LEU A 78 5.58 16.94 19.06
CA LEU A 78 5.25 15.60 18.59
C LEU A 78 5.70 14.51 19.57
N SER A 79 6.90 14.62 20.15
CA SER A 79 7.39 13.67 21.16
C SER A 79 6.44 13.61 22.36
N HIS A 80 6.08 14.76 22.92
CA HIS A 80 5.14 14.83 24.03
C HIS A 80 3.73 14.35 23.67
N TYR A 81 3.27 14.61 22.45
CA TYR A 81 2.02 14.05 21.95
C TYR A 81 2.05 12.51 21.93
N PHE A 82 3.15 11.87 21.51
CA PHE A 82 3.28 10.41 21.57
C PHE A 82 3.43 9.86 22.99
N GLU A 83 4.01 10.64 23.89
CA GLU A 83 4.09 10.31 25.32
C GLU A 83 2.77 10.51 26.08
N ARG A 84 1.73 11.02 25.40
CA ARG A 84 0.45 11.44 26.01
C ARG A 84 0.60 12.57 27.03
N ALA A 85 1.68 13.34 26.94
CA ALA A 85 1.91 14.57 27.67
C ALA A 85 1.29 15.75 26.89
N ASP A 86 -0.04 15.74 26.74
CA ASP A 86 -0.72 16.63 25.79
C ASP A 86 -0.62 18.12 26.16
N LYS A 87 -0.47 18.45 27.46
CA LYS A 87 -0.25 19.83 27.91
C LYS A 87 1.13 20.34 27.49
N GLU A 88 2.13 19.48 27.61
CA GLU A 88 3.51 19.72 27.20
C GLU A 88 3.60 19.80 25.67
N ALA A 89 2.87 18.94 24.95
CA ALA A 89 2.75 18.99 23.50
C ALA A 89 2.22 20.34 23.01
N ILE A 90 1.09 20.81 23.56
CA ILE A 90 0.53 22.13 23.23
C ILE A 90 1.49 23.27 23.58
N LYS A 91 2.21 23.19 24.71
CA LYS A 91 3.22 24.20 25.06
C LYS A 91 4.33 24.28 24.01
N ALA A 92 4.88 23.15 23.59
CA ALA A 92 5.92 23.09 22.59
C ALA A 92 5.41 23.57 21.21
N PHE A 93 4.21 23.15 20.79
CA PHE A 93 3.59 23.65 19.57
C PHE A 93 3.33 25.16 19.60
N ASN A 94 2.93 25.72 20.75
CA ASN A 94 2.79 27.17 20.90
C ASN A 94 4.13 27.90 20.73
N GLN A 95 5.26 27.32 21.16
CA GLN A 95 6.59 27.89 20.90
C GLN A 95 6.95 27.81 19.41
N ALA A 96 6.65 26.69 18.76
CA ALA A 96 6.83 26.55 17.31
C ALA A 96 6.00 27.58 16.54
N GLN A 97 4.73 27.76 16.93
CA GLN A 97 3.78 28.70 16.34
C GLN A 97 4.25 30.15 16.48
N ARG A 98 4.82 30.54 17.63
CA ARG A 98 5.37 31.90 17.83
C ARG A 98 6.51 32.22 16.86
N LEU A 99 7.27 31.21 16.46
CA LEU A 99 8.37 31.37 15.52
C LEU A 99 7.91 31.31 14.07
N MET A 100 6.94 30.44 13.75
CA MET A 100 6.36 30.32 12.41
C MET A 100 4.83 30.35 12.48
N PRO A 101 4.22 31.54 12.58
CA PRO A 101 2.77 31.69 12.76
C PRO A 101 1.95 31.32 11.52
N GLU A 102 2.57 31.22 10.35
CA GLU A 102 1.94 30.84 9.07
C GLU A 102 2.20 29.38 8.68
N GLU A 103 2.79 28.58 9.58
CA GLU A 103 3.06 27.16 9.30
C GLU A 103 1.83 26.30 9.63
N ALA A 104 1.08 25.93 8.59
CA ALA A 104 -0.15 25.15 8.68
C ALA A 104 0.00 23.83 9.47
N ARG A 105 1.15 23.17 9.39
CA ARG A 105 1.40 21.87 10.06
C ARG A 105 1.44 21.99 11.58
N ILE A 106 1.83 23.14 12.13
CA ILE A 106 1.79 23.38 13.57
C ILE A 106 0.33 23.39 14.06
N TYR A 107 -0.54 24.11 13.36
CA TYR A 107 -1.97 24.13 13.67
C TYR A 107 -2.62 22.76 13.46
N GLY A 108 -2.24 22.05 12.39
CA GLY A 108 -2.67 20.66 12.16
C GLY A 108 -2.31 19.72 13.32
N ALA A 109 -1.09 19.81 13.83
CA ALA A 109 -0.65 19.03 14.99
C ALA A 109 -1.42 19.40 16.27
N MET A 110 -1.64 20.69 16.54
CA MET A 110 -2.47 21.14 17.66
C MET A 110 -3.91 20.62 17.55
N GLY A 111 -4.50 20.65 16.34
CA GLY A 111 -5.84 20.13 16.07
C GLY A 111 -5.97 18.64 16.42
N LEU A 112 -4.93 17.83 16.15
CA LEU A 112 -4.91 16.42 16.51
C LEU A 112 -4.88 16.18 18.03
N VAL A 113 -4.12 17.00 18.77
CA VAL A 113 -4.11 16.94 20.23
C VAL A 113 -5.52 17.20 20.78
N TYR A 114 -6.22 18.21 20.27
CA TYR A 114 -7.58 18.52 20.70
C TYR A 114 -8.61 17.48 20.26
N LEU A 115 -8.49 16.91 19.06
CA LEU A 115 -9.34 15.80 18.62
C LEU A 115 -9.24 14.59 19.54
N ARG A 116 -8.03 14.25 20.01
CA ARG A 116 -7.81 13.14 20.94
C ARG A 116 -8.60 13.28 22.24
N HIS A 117 -8.83 14.52 22.68
CA HIS A 117 -9.58 14.86 23.90
C HIS A 117 -11.06 15.17 23.66
N ASP A 118 -11.58 14.86 22.46
CA ASP A 118 -12.96 15.18 22.06
C ASP A 118 -13.29 16.68 22.18
N ARG A 119 -12.26 17.54 22.12
CA ARG A 119 -12.39 19.00 22.10
C ARG A 119 -12.60 19.48 20.66
N LEU A 120 -13.71 19.04 20.09
CA LEU A 120 -14.05 19.24 18.67
C LEU A 120 -14.22 20.74 18.31
N ASP A 121 -14.61 21.56 19.29
CA ASP A 121 -14.69 23.02 19.20
C ASP A 121 -13.34 23.64 18.85
N VAL A 122 -12.32 23.32 19.64
CA VAL A 122 -10.97 23.85 19.48
C VAL A 122 -10.26 23.18 18.29
N ALA A 123 -10.48 21.88 18.09
CA ALA A 123 -9.91 21.16 16.96
C ALA A 123 -10.34 21.76 15.61
N ALA A 124 -11.63 22.09 15.45
CA ALA A 124 -12.12 22.73 14.22
C ALA A 124 -11.43 24.08 13.98
N GLN A 125 -11.25 24.90 15.02
CA GLN A 125 -10.53 26.17 14.92
C GLN A 125 -9.06 25.97 14.53
N CYS A 126 -8.40 24.94 15.04
CA CYS A 126 -7.04 24.60 14.64
C CYS A 126 -6.95 24.20 13.17
N PHE A 127 -7.87 23.38 12.66
CA PHE A 127 -7.86 22.98 11.24
C PHE A 127 -8.27 24.13 10.32
N GLU A 128 -9.19 24.99 10.76
CA GLU A 128 -9.51 26.24 10.08
C GLU A 128 -8.27 27.15 9.99
N ALA A 129 -7.55 27.35 11.09
CA ALA A 129 -6.31 28.12 11.10
C ALA A 129 -5.26 27.50 10.17
N ALA A 130 -5.08 26.17 10.21
CA ALA A 130 -4.18 25.45 9.30
C ALA A 130 -4.56 25.69 7.83
N ARG A 131 -5.86 25.67 7.51
CA ARG A 131 -6.39 25.96 6.16
C ARG A 131 -6.18 27.42 5.76
N GLN A 132 -6.32 28.37 6.68
CA GLN A 132 -6.14 29.81 6.43
C GLN A 132 -4.67 30.20 6.19
N CYS A 133 -3.72 29.47 6.79
CA CYS A 133 -2.29 29.65 6.50
C CYS A 133 -1.95 29.39 5.02
N GLY A 134 -2.78 28.63 4.30
CA GLY A 134 -2.59 28.30 2.89
C GLY A 134 -1.45 27.31 2.63
N GLY A 135 -1.28 26.91 1.36
CA GLY A 135 -0.27 25.94 0.93
C GLY A 135 -0.70 24.47 1.04
N ASP A 136 0.08 23.55 0.48
CA ASP A 136 -0.17 22.11 0.61
C ASP A 136 0.13 21.67 2.06
N PRO A 137 -0.77 20.97 2.79
CA PRO A 137 -2.01 20.32 2.33
C PRO A 137 -3.33 20.96 2.80
N THR A 138 -3.65 22.16 2.31
CA THR A 138 -4.94 22.87 2.57
C THR A 138 -6.18 21.98 2.41
N ALA A 139 -6.26 21.19 1.34
CA ALA A 139 -7.40 20.31 1.10
C ALA A 139 -7.52 19.17 2.12
N LEU A 140 -6.40 18.70 2.67
CA LEU A 140 -6.38 17.69 3.74
C LEU A 140 -6.90 18.28 5.05
N TYR A 141 -6.49 19.50 5.39
CA TYR A 141 -7.03 20.19 6.56
C TYR A 141 -8.53 20.43 6.42
N ARG A 142 -8.99 20.86 5.24
CA ARG A 142 -10.43 21.02 4.96
C ARG A 142 -11.21 19.70 5.13
N LEU A 143 -10.64 18.58 4.69
CA LEU A 143 -11.24 17.26 4.85
C LEU A 143 -11.38 16.85 6.34
N ILE A 144 -10.35 17.11 7.15
CA ILE A 144 -10.37 16.80 8.58
C ILE A 144 -11.26 17.77 9.38
N GLU A 145 -11.27 19.05 9.00
CA GLU A 145 -12.20 20.08 9.50
C GLU A 145 -13.65 19.63 9.26
N ALA A 146 -13.98 19.19 8.03
CA ALA A 146 -15.31 18.69 7.71
C ALA A 146 -15.71 17.49 8.59
N ARG A 147 -14.79 16.54 8.81
CA ARG A 147 -15.04 15.42 9.73
C ARG A 147 -15.28 15.90 11.16
N THR A 148 -14.53 16.92 11.60
CA THR A 148 -14.66 17.50 12.93
C THR A 148 -16.05 18.16 13.10
N HIS A 149 -16.51 18.93 12.12
CA HIS A 149 -17.87 19.48 12.09
C HIS A 149 -18.94 18.38 12.07
N PHE A 150 -18.74 17.31 11.29
CA PHE A 150 -19.65 16.17 11.27
C PHE A 150 -19.79 15.53 12.65
N CYS A 151 -18.68 15.27 13.35
CA CYS A 151 -18.69 14.73 14.71
C CYS A 151 -19.37 15.66 15.73
N ARG A 152 -19.33 16.98 15.50
CA ARG A 152 -20.06 17.99 16.30
C ARG A 152 -21.57 18.02 16.02
N GLY A 153 -22.04 17.32 15.00
CA GLY A 153 -23.43 17.41 14.51
C GLY A 153 -23.69 18.60 13.57
N GLU A 154 -22.65 19.34 13.19
CA GLU A 154 -22.70 20.49 12.27
C GLU A 154 -22.65 20.01 10.81
N ILE A 155 -23.62 19.19 10.43
CA ILE A 155 -23.61 18.45 9.16
C ILE A 155 -23.62 19.39 7.95
N THR A 156 -24.35 20.52 8.02
CA THR A 156 -24.40 21.51 6.92
C THR A 156 -23.01 22.06 6.58
N GLU A 157 -22.22 22.37 7.62
CA GLU A 157 -20.88 22.91 7.43
C GLU A 157 -19.91 21.83 6.92
N ALA A 158 -20.02 20.60 7.45
CA ALA A 158 -19.27 19.46 6.94
C ALA A 158 -19.51 19.23 5.44
N ILE A 159 -20.78 19.25 5.01
CA ILE A 159 -21.15 19.11 3.59
C ILE A 159 -20.56 20.24 2.76
N ARG A 160 -20.65 21.49 3.21
CA ARG A 160 -20.10 22.66 2.52
C ARG A 160 -18.59 22.51 2.27
N LEU A 161 -17.84 22.15 3.31
CA LEU A 161 -16.39 21.92 3.24
C LEU A 161 -16.03 20.75 2.31
N LEU A 162 -16.77 19.64 2.37
CA LEU A 162 -16.55 18.48 1.51
C LEU A 162 -16.84 18.79 0.04
N GLN A 163 -17.86 19.60 -0.26
CA GLN A 163 -18.12 20.06 -1.63
C GLN A 163 -16.95 20.85 -2.21
N GLU A 164 -16.29 21.69 -1.40
CA GLU A 164 -15.07 22.38 -1.85
C GLU A 164 -13.95 21.39 -2.15
N VAL A 165 -13.70 20.40 -1.26
CA VAL A 165 -12.66 19.38 -1.50
C VAL A 165 -12.96 18.59 -2.77
N THR A 166 -14.20 18.14 -2.99
CA THR A 166 -14.57 17.37 -4.19
C THR A 166 -14.51 18.21 -5.46
N ARG A 167 -14.75 19.52 -5.40
CA ARG A 167 -14.57 20.43 -6.55
C ARG A 167 -13.10 20.63 -6.91
N GLU A 168 -12.24 20.82 -5.90
CA GLU A 168 -10.80 21.02 -6.09
C GLU A 168 -10.08 19.73 -6.47
N GLN A 169 -10.51 18.61 -5.89
CA GLN A 169 -9.91 17.29 -6.06
C GLN A 169 -11.00 16.24 -6.35
N PRO A 170 -11.47 16.16 -7.61
CA PRO A 170 -12.52 15.21 -7.99
C PRO A 170 -12.15 13.73 -7.73
N GLU A 171 -10.85 13.40 -7.79
CA GLU A 171 -10.33 12.05 -7.53
C GLU A 171 -10.06 11.78 -6.04
N ASN A 172 -10.43 12.69 -5.13
CA ASN A 172 -10.30 12.46 -3.70
C ASN A 172 -11.44 11.56 -3.20
N HIS A 173 -11.20 10.25 -3.29
CA HIS A 173 -12.15 9.21 -2.88
C HIS A 173 -12.56 9.29 -1.41
N ASP A 174 -11.67 9.76 -0.53
CA ASP A 174 -11.98 9.98 0.89
C ASP A 174 -13.00 11.11 1.07
N ALA A 175 -12.83 12.22 0.34
CA ALA A 175 -13.77 13.32 0.36
C ALA A 175 -15.14 12.90 -0.18
N ALA A 176 -15.17 12.19 -1.31
CA ALA A 176 -16.42 11.64 -1.87
C ALA A 176 -17.12 10.68 -0.89
N PHE A 177 -16.37 9.83 -0.20
CA PHE A 177 -16.93 8.92 0.80
C PHE A 177 -17.47 9.66 2.03
N GLN A 178 -16.73 10.63 2.57
CA GLN A 178 -17.18 11.46 3.69
C GLN A 178 -18.42 12.29 3.32
N PHE A 179 -18.47 12.79 2.08
CA PHE A 179 -19.61 13.51 1.54
C PHE A 179 -20.87 12.64 1.56
N VAL A 180 -20.78 11.41 1.04
CA VAL A 180 -21.87 10.44 1.09
C VAL A 180 -22.28 10.11 2.53
N CYS A 181 -21.32 9.93 3.44
CA CYS A 181 -21.61 9.67 4.85
C CYS A 181 -22.39 10.83 5.51
N CYS A 182 -22.03 12.08 5.20
CA CYS A 182 -22.73 13.26 5.70
C CYS A 182 -24.19 13.32 5.18
N HIS A 183 -24.40 13.02 3.89
CA HIS A 183 -25.74 12.98 3.30
C HIS A 183 -26.60 11.83 3.82
N ALA A 184 -26.02 10.64 4.01
CA ALA A 184 -26.73 9.52 4.63
C ALA A 184 -27.17 9.84 6.06
N ALA A 185 -26.30 10.49 6.84
CA ALA A 185 -26.61 10.91 8.20
C ALA A 185 -27.69 12.02 8.25
N SER A 186 -27.70 12.94 7.28
CA SER A 186 -28.72 14.00 7.22
C SER A 186 -30.12 13.48 6.87
N GLN A 187 -30.22 12.46 6.01
CA GLN A 187 -31.50 11.80 5.67
C GLN A 187 -32.14 11.07 6.87
N ALA A 188 -31.35 10.70 7.87
CA ALA A 188 -31.78 9.92 9.03
C ALA A 188 -32.63 10.69 10.06
N ASN A 189 -32.83 12.00 9.90
CA ASN A 189 -33.55 12.85 10.86
C ASN A 189 -33.04 12.75 12.33
N VAL A 190 -31.73 12.49 12.54
CA VAL A 190 -31.12 12.55 13.88
C VAL A 190 -30.95 13.99 14.38
N TYR A 191 -30.96 14.98 13.48
CA TYR A 191 -30.89 16.40 13.83
C TYR A 191 -32.03 17.18 13.16
N ARG A 192 -33.05 17.50 13.95
CA ARG A 192 -34.30 18.19 13.57
C ARG A 192 -34.13 19.60 12.96
N SER A 193 -32.92 20.15 12.85
CA SER A 193 -32.70 21.51 12.35
C SER A 193 -32.48 21.61 10.84
N ALA A 194 -32.36 20.50 10.12
CA ALA A 194 -32.04 20.50 8.68
C ALA A 194 -33.29 20.58 7.77
N ALA A 195 -34.30 21.37 8.13
CA ALA A 195 -35.55 21.49 7.36
C ALA A 195 -35.42 22.28 6.04
N ASN A 196 -34.23 22.78 5.66
CA ASN A 196 -34.07 23.61 4.47
C ASN A 196 -32.72 23.35 3.80
N PHE A 197 -32.57 22.38 2.89
CA PHE A 197 -31.53 22.50 1.84
C PHE A 197 -31.85 21.69 0.58
N ALA A 198 -31.70 22.34 -0.57
CA ALA A 198 -31.84 21.84 -1.95
C ALA A 198 -30.71 20.89 -2.40
N THR A 199 -29.99 20.26 -1.46
CA THR A 199 -28.75 19.50 -1.71
C THR A 199 -28.79 18.08 -1.13
N SER A 200 -29.96 17.50 -0.90
CA SER A 200 -30.04 16.09 -0.52
C SER A 200 -29.71 15.20 -1.73
N LEU A 201 -28.61 14.44 -1.65
CA LEU A 201 -28.41 13.32 -2.58
C LEU A 201 -29.59 12.36 -2.48
N SER A 202 -30.05 11.81 -3.61
CA SER A 202 -31.00 10.70 -3.58
C SER A 202 -30.32 9.41 -3.10
N ALA A 203 -31.12 8.40 -2.73
CA ALA A 203 -30.58 7.07 -2.42
C ALA A 203 -29.79 6.49 -3.61
N ASP A 204 -30.26 6.72 -4.84
CA ASP A 204 -29.58 6.25 -6.05
C ASP A 204 -28.25 6.97 -6.27
N ASP A 205 -28.17 8.28 -6.02
CA ASP A 205 -26.92 9.03 -6.11
C ASP A 205 -25.90 8.53 -5.08
N ILE A 206 -26.35 8.26 -3.85
CA ILE A 206 -25.52 7.66 -2.79
C ILE A 206 -24.96 6.32 -3.26
N LEU A 207 -25.81 5.41 -3.74
CA LEU A 207 -25.38 4.09 -4.20
C LEU A 207 -24.46 4.19 -5.44
N GLY A 208 -24.72 5.14 -6.34
CA GLY A 208 -23.88 5.41 -7.50
C GLY A 208 -22.46 5.79 -7.10
N ILE A 209 -22.30 6.75 -6.19
CA ILE A 209 -20.99 7.18 -5.69
C ILE A 209 -20.29 6.03 -4.95
N LEU A 210 -21.00 5.31 -4.08
CA LEU A 210 -20.42 4.19 -3.34
C LEU A 210 -19.95 3.06 -4.26
N ARG A 211 -20.66 2.80 -5.35
CA ARG A 211 -20.28 1.82 -6.36
C ARG A 211 -19.00 2.24 -7.10
N ASP A 212 -18.92 3.50 -7.55
CA ASP A 212 -17.72 4.07 -8.18
C ASP A 212 -16.50 3.94 -7.26
N LEU A 213 -16.67 4.24 -5.96
CA LEU A 213 -15.60 4.10 -4.97
C LEU A 213 -15.08 2.67 -4.84
N VAL A 214 -15.98 1.67 -4.82
CA VAL A 214 -15.58 0.25 -4.77
C VAL A 214 -14.89 -0.20 -6.05
N GLU A 215 -15.35 0.30 -7.20
CA GLU A 215 -14.75 -0.01 -8.51
C GLU A 215 -13.35 0.56 -8.65
N LYS A 216 -13.13 1.79 -8.18
CA LYS A 216 -11.83 2.46 -8.23
C LYS A 216 -10.84 1.93 -7.19
N ASP A 217 -11.31 1.62 -5.99
CA ASP A 217 -10.47 1.09 -4.92
C ASP A 217 -11.25 0.06 -4.07
N ARG A 218 -10.86 -1.21 -4.24
CA ARG A 218 -11.48 -2.37 -3.59
C ARG A 218 -11.52 -2.27 -2.06
N LYS A 219 -10.68 -1.46 -1.43
CA LYS A 219 -10.71 -1.25 0.05
C LYS A 219 -12.02 -0.60 0.51
N PHE A 220 -12.67 0.19 -0.35
CA PHE A 220 -13.95 0.82 -0.02
C PHE A 220 -15.06 -0.19 0.22
N PHE A 221 -14.95 -1.42 -0.30
CA PHE A 221 -15.90 -2.49 0.01
C PHE A 221 -16.01 -2.72 1.54
N LEU A 222 -14.87 -2.81 2.23
CA LEU A 222 -14.84 -2.96 3.69
C LEU A 222 -15.21 -1.67 4.40
N LYS A 223 -14.69 -0.54 3.92
CA LYS A 223 -14.97 0.78 4.49
C LYS A 223 -16.46 1.07 4.55
N ILE A 224 -17.17 0.81 3.46
CA ILE A 224 -18.63 0.96 3.33
C ILE A 224 -19.34 -0.06 4.23
N LYS A 225 -18.94 -1.33 4.16
CA LYS A 225 -19.54 -2.42 4.93
C LYS A 225 -19.54 -2.15 6.43
N PHE A 226 -18.47 -1.57 6.96
CA PHE A 226 -18.31 -1.34 8.41
C PHE A 226 -18.57 0.10 8.87
N SER A 227 -18.88 1.02 7.94
CA SER A 227 -19.15 2.41 8.31
C SER A 227 -20.45 2.56 9.08
N ARG A 228 -20.34 3.04 10.33
CA ARG A 228 -21.49 3.42 11.17
C ARG A 228 -22.21 4.65 10.62
N ASP A 229 -21.51 5.55 9.94
CA ASP A 229 -22.07 6.78 9.40
C ASP A 229 -23.14 6.49 8.31
N LEU A 230 -23.05 5.32 7.68
CA LEU A 230 -23.98 4.83 6.68
C LEU A 230 -25.10 3.95 7.31
N ALA A 231 -25.27 3.92 8.63
CA ALA A 231 -26.35 3.18 9.29
C ALA A 231 -27.77 3.54 8.78
N PRO A 232 -28.08 4.83 8.48
CA PRO A 232 -29.41 5.21 7.99
C PRO A 232 -29.80 4.57 6.65
N VAL A 233 -28.80 4.27 5.82
CA VAL A 233 -28.95 3.68 4.49
C VAL A 233 -28.46 2.23 4.45
N ARG A 234 -28.32 1.57 5.63
CA ARG A 234 -27.72 0.24 5.73
C ARG A 234 -28.35 -0.82 4.83
N PRO A 235 -29.70 -0.96 4.78
CA PRO A 235 -30.30 -2.04 4.01
C PRO A 235 -30.00 -1.95 2.50
N ILE A 236 -30.07 -0.74 1.94
CA ILE A 236 -29.80 -0.52 0.51
C ILE A 236 -28.31 -0.66 0.18
N VAL A 237 -27.43 -0.26 1.10
CA VAL A 237 -25.98 -0.43 0.95
C VAL A 237 -25.59 -1.91 1.03
N GLU A 238 -26.20 -2.69 1.90
CA GLU A 238 -25.96 -4.13 2.00
C GLU A 238 -26.40 -4.88 0.75
N GLU A 239 -27.55 -4.53 0.16
CA GLU A 239 -27.98 -5.10 -1.11
C GLU A 239 -26.99 -4.78 -2.22
N MET A 240 -26.57 -3.51 -2.35
CA MET A 240 -25.55 -3.09 -3.32
C MET A 240 -24.24 -3.87 -3.17
N LEU A 241 -23.73 -4.03 -1.94
CA LEU A 241 -22.52 -4.81 -1.69
C LEU A 241 -22.72 -6.30 -2.01
N GLY A 242 -23.92 -6.83 -1.74
CA GLY A 242 -24.32 -8.20 -2.09
C GLY A 242 -24.33 -8.43 -3.61
N GLU A 243 -24.83 -7.48 -4.39
CA GLU A 243 -24.76 -7.51 -5.85
C GLU A 243 -23.31 -7.50 -6.35
N ILE A 244 -22.47 -6.61 -5.80
CA ILE A 244 -21.05 -6.50 -6.15
C ILE A 244 -20.32 -7.82 -5.85
N HIS A 245 -20.58 -8.41 -4.68
CA HIS A 245 -20.02 -9.69 -4.28
C HIS A 245 -20.46 -10.82 -5.21
N ARG A 246 -21.76 -10.90 -5.55
CA ARG A 246 -22.32 -11.91 -6.45
C ARG A 246 -21.72 -11.83 -7.85
N LYS A 247 -21.61 -10.62 -8.43
CA LYS A 247 -20.96 -10.40 -9.72
C LYS A 247 -19.49 -10.79 -9.71
N ALA A 248 -18.76 -10.46 -8.64
CA ALA A 248 -17.37 -10.87 -8.47
C ALA A 248 -17.23 -12.39 -8.40
N ARG A 249 -18.14 -13.07 -7.67
CA ARG A 249 -18.20 -14.53 -7.59
C ARG A 249 -18.41 -15.16 -8.96
N GLU A 250 -19.43 -14.72 -9.69
CA GLU A 250 -19.75 -15.22 -11.03
C GLU A 250 -18.54 -15.11 -11.96
N LYS A 251 -17.94 -13.93 -12.04
CA LYS A 251 -16.74 -13.68 -12.86
C LYS A 251 -15.53 -14.52 -12.43
N ALA A 252 -15.31 -14.69 -11.14
CA ALA A 252 -14.24 -15.53 -10.60
C ALA A 252 -14.46 -17.01 -10.96
N THR A 253 -15.69 -17.51 -10.83
CA THR A 253 -16.04 -18.90 -11.19
C THR A 253 -15.86 -19.15 -12.68
N GLU A 254 -16.25 -18.21 -13.54
CA GLU A 254 -16.02 -18.28 -14.99
C GLU A 254 -14.53 -18.33 -15.32
N LYS A 255 -13.73 -17.44 -14.71
CA LYS A 255 -12.28 -17.40 -14.93
C LYS A 255 -11.59 -18.68 -14.50
N ILE A 256 -11.90 -19.22 -13.32
CA ILE A 256 -11.32 -20.50 -12.89
C ILE A 256 -11.75 -21.65 -13.79
N ALA A 257 -13.01 -21.70 -14.22
CA ALA A 257 -13.46 -22.72 -15.16
C ALA A 257 -12.67 -22.65 -16.48
N PHE A 258 -12.42 -21.44 -16.99
CA PHE A 258 -11.58 -21.22 -18.16
C PHE A 258 -10.14 -21.70 -17.94
N ALA A 259 -9.51 -21.34 -16.81
CA ALA A 259 -8.14 -21.73 -16.49
C ALA A 259 -8.00 -23.25 -16.33
N ARG A 260 -8.98 -23.92 -15.73
CA ARG A 260 -9.05 -25.39 -15.64
C ARG A 260 -9.15 -26.04 -17.01
N ALA A 261 -9.99 -25.51 -17.90
CA ALA A 261 -10.13 -26.03 -19.26
C ALA A 261 -8.83 -25.91 -20.08
N HIS A 262 -8.00 -24.91 -19.79
CA HIS A 262 -6.72 -24.68 -20.46
C HIS A 262 -5.52 -25.17 -19.62
N HIS A 263 -5.76 -25.95 -18.55
CA HIS A 263 -4.71 -26.41 -17.64
C HIS A 263 -3.56 -27.06 -18.39
N ALA A 264 -3.84 -28.01 -19.30
CA ALA A 264 -2.81 -28.71 -20.07
C ALA A 264 -1.92 -27.77 -20.92
N GLU A 265 -2.47 -26.67 -21.45
CA GLU A 265 -1.74 -25.69 -22.25
C GLU A 265 -0.88 -24.76 -21.38
N LEU A 266 -1.35 -24.49 -20.17
CA LEU A 266 -0.70 -23.71 -19.13
C LEU A 266 0.40 -24.50 -18.41
N THR A 267 0.28 -25.83 -18.29
CA THR A 267 1.21 -26.68 -17.54
C THR A 267 2.33 -27.28 -18.38
N ARG A 268 3.08 -26.44 -19.08
CA ARG A 268 4.27 -26.88 -19.82
C ARG A 268 5.41 -27.26 -18.87
N ASN A 269 6.35 -28.09 -19.33
CA ASN A 269 7.56 -28.46 -18.59
C ASN A 269 8.63 -27.36 -18.67
N ASP A 270 8.23 -26.12 -18.40
CA ASP A 270 9.10 -24.94 -18.32
C ASP A 270 8.76 -24.13 -17.06
N LEU A 271 9.57 -23.10 -16.76
CA LEU A 271 9.37 -22.25 -15.59
C LEU A 271 7.99 -21.55 -15.61
N ALA A 272 7.51 -21.17 -16.80
CA ALA A 272 6.21 -20.56 -16.97
C ALA A 272 5.08 -21.52 -16.57
N GLY A 273 5.19 -22.80 -16.91
CA GLY A 273 4.20 -23.81 -16.55
C GLY A 273 4.19 -24.18 -15.06
N VAL A 274 5.35 -24.14 -14.39
CA VAL A 274 5.40 -24.28 -12.92
C VAL A 274 4.73 -23.09 -12.22
N ARG A 275 5.02 -21.86 -12.68
CA ARG A 275 4.37 -20.64 -12.17
C ARG A 275 2.86 -20.68 -12.41
N ALA A 276 2.44 -21.15 -13.58
CA ALA A 276 1.02 -21.28 -13.93
C ALA A 276 0.28 -22.28 -13.03
N LYS A 277 0.88 -23.44 -12.72
CA LYS A 277 0.31 -24.42 -11.77
C LYS A 277 0.11 -23.81 -10.38
N LYS A 278 1.14 -23.12 -9.87
CA LYS A 278 1.08 -22.49 -8.54
C LYS A 278 0.02 -21.39 -8.47
N ALA A 279 -0.02 -20.53 -9.49
CA ALA A 279 -0.99 -19.44 -9.55
C ALA A 279 -2.43 -19.98 -9.65
N LEU A 280 -2.66 -21.06 -10.41
CA LEU A 280 -3.97 -21.72 -10.47
C LEU A 280 -4.37 -22.32 -9.12
N ALA A 281 -3.48 -23.05 -8.45
CA ALA A 281 -3.78 -23.63 -7.13
C ALA A 281 -4.15 -22.56 -6.09
N LEU A 282 -3.40 -21.44 -6.07
CA LEU A 282 -3.71 -20.31 -5.19
C LEU A 282 -5.02 -19.61 -5.57
N ALA A 283 -5.36 -19.53 -6.85
CA ALA A 283 -6.66 -19.02 -7.28
C ALA A 283 -7.80 -19.96 -6.82
N GLU A 284 -7.61 -21.28 -6.87
CA GLU A 284 -8.63 -22.22 -6.37
C GLU A 284 -8.86 -22.06 -4.87
N GLU A 285 -7.79 -21.94 -4.08
CA GLU A 285 -7.89 -21.64 -2.64
C GLU A 285 -8.60 -20.30 -2.39
N ALA A 286 -8.26 -19.26 -3.17
CA ALA A 286 -8.90 -17.96 -3.07
C ALA A 286 -10.41 -18.01 -3.42
N LEU A 287 -10.81 -18.86 -4.37
CA LEU A 287 -12.22 -19.10 -4.71
C LEU A 287 -12.97 -19.77 -3.55
N GLU A 288 -12.34 -20.77 -2.91
CA GLU A 288 -12.90 -21.50 -1.77
C GLU A 288 -13.15 -20.60 -0.57
N SER A 289 -12.38 -19.51 -0.42
CA SER A 289 -12.60 -18.53 0.65
C SER A 289 -14.02 -17.93 0.64
N GLY A 290 -14.70 -17.91 -0.52
CA GLY A 290 -16.02 -17.31 -0.69
C GLY A 290 -16.06 -15.79 -0.45
N SER A 291 -14.90 -15.16 -0.24
CA SER A 291 -14.78 -13.76 0.11
C SER A 291 -14.69 -12.88 -1.14
N TYR A 292 -15.15 -11.63 -1.02
CA TYR A 292 -15.03 -10.65 -2.10
C TYR A 292 -13.58 -10.52 -2.60
N PHE A 293 -12.62 -10.41 -1.67
CA PHE A 293 -11.20 -10.26 -2.00
C PHE A 293 -10.61 -11.53 -2.61
N GLY A 294 -11.05 -12.71 -2.15
CA GLY A 294 -10.69 -13.97 -2.78
C GLY A 294 -11.14 -14.03 -4.24
N PHE A 295 -12.37 -13.59 -4.54
CA PHE A 295 -12.85 -13.52 -5.93
C PHE A 295 -12.05 -12.53 -6.78
N LEU A 296 -11.64 -11.38 -6.23
CA LEU A 296 -10.77 -10.45 -6.95
C LEU A 296 -9.38 -11.04 -7.22
N ASP A 297 -8.79 -11.73 -6.23
CA ASP A 297 -7.50 -12.40 -6.37
C ASP A 297 -7.54 -13.48 -7.46
N VAL A 298 -8.63 -14.25 -7.53
CA VAL A 298 -8.89 -15.18 -8.64
C VAL A 298 -8.89 -14.45 -9.98
N ILE A 299 -9.65 -13.36 -10.09
CA ILE A 299 -9.81 -12.62 -11.35
C ILE A 299 -8.46 -12.10 -11.84
N GLU A 300 -7.65 -11.56 -10.93
CA GLU A 300 -6.32 -11.00 -11.17
C GLU A 300 -5.34 -12.10 -11.61
N ARG A 301 -5.17 -13.15 -10.80
CA ARG A 301 -4.25 -14.26 -11.09
C ARG A 301 -4.60 -14.97 -12.39
N VAL A 302 -5.87 -15.24 -12.65
CA VAL A 302 -6.27 -15.91 -13.89
C VAL A 302 -6.08 -15.01 -15.10
N ALA A 303 -6.26 -13.69 -14.97
CA ALA A 303 -5.95 -12.76 -16.06
C ALA A 303 -4.45 -12.77 -16.43
N GLU A 304 -3.56 -12.91 -15.46
CA GLU A 304 -2.13 -13.09 -15.72
C GLU A 304 -1.85 -14.41 -16.45
N LEU A 305 -2.53 -15.49 -16.07
CA LEU A 305 -2.41 -16.80 -16.76
C LEU A 305 -2.92 -16.75 -18.20
N GLU A 306 -4.05 -16.09 -18.43
CA GLU A 306 -4.61 -15.88 -19.77
C GLU A 306 -3.62 -15.16 -20.69
N ALA A 307 -2.84 -14.21 -20.17
CA ALA A 307 -1.82 -13.49 -20.94
C ALA A 307 -0.66 -14.38 -21.39
N LEU A 308 -0.39 -15.50 -20.71
CA LEU A 308 0.65 -16.47 -21.05
C LEU A 308 0.22 -17.47 -22.14
N LEU A 309 -1.09 -17.58 -22.41
CA LEU A 309 -1.58 -18.46 -23.46
C LEU A 309 -1.16 -17.94 -24.85
N PRO A 310 -0.69 -18.82 -25.75
CA PRO A 310 -0.34 -18.41 -27.10
C PRO A 310 -1.58 -17.86 -27.81
N ARG A 311 -1.59 -16.55 -28.11
CA ARG A 311 -2.66 -15.95 -28.93
C ARG A 311 -2.72 -16.73 -30.25
N LYS A 312 -3.86 -17.36 -30.55
CA LYS A 312 -4.12 -17.98 -31.86
C LYS A 312 -3.99 -16.89 -32.94
N THR A 313 -2.80 -16.74 -33.49
CA THR A 313 -2.59 -15.93 -34.69
C THR A 313 -3.41 -16.59 -35.79
N LYS A 314 -4.41 -15.88 -36.32
CA LYS A 314 -5.10 -16.28 -37.55
C LYS A 314 -4.02 -16.46 -38.62
N ARG A 315 -3.63 -17.70 -38.86
CA ARG A 315 -2.61 -18.08 -39.85
C ARG A 315 -3.22 -17.82 -41.22
N LYS A 316 -3.08 -16.59 -41.75
CA LYS A 316 -3.32 -16.33 -43.17
C LYS A 316 -2.34 -17.20 -43.95
N ALA A 317 -2.90 -18.13 -44.73
CA ALA A 317 -2.17 -18.98 -45.64
C ALA A 317 -1.30 -18.10 -46.56
N ARG A 318 0.03 -18.23 -46.43
CA ARG A 318 0.96 -17.82 -47.48
C ARG A 318 1.52 -19.09 -48.11
N LYS A 319 0.97 -19.42 -49.27
CA LYS A 319 1.57 -20.32 -50.26
C LYS A 319 2.93 -19.78 -50.69
N GLY A 320 3.89 -20.68 -50.88
CA GLY A 320 5.00 -20.51 -51.81
C GLY A 320 6.34 -20.11 -51.19
N GLN A 321 7.20 -21.09 -50.94
CA GLN A 321 8.47 -21.29 -51.68
C GLN A 321 9.27 -22.41 -51.00
N ALA A 322 9.70 -23.38 -51.78
CA ALA A 322 10.61 -24.44 -51.36
C ALA A 322 12.05 -23.88 -51.28
N PRO A 323 12.85 -24.19 -50.26
CA PRO A 323 14.29 -24.02 -50.32
C PRO A 323 14.96 -25.32 -50.78
N GLY A 324 15.91 -25.14 -51.70
CA GLY A 324 16.68 -26.19 -52.35
C GLY A 324 17.63 -26.96 -51.45
N LYS A 325 18.14 -28.05 -52.03
CA LYS A 325 19.14 -28.96 -51.48
C LYS A 325 20.40 -28.19 -51.06
N GLY A 326 20.74 -28.24 -49.77
CA GLY A 326 22.00 -27.76 -49.21
C GLY A 326 22.44 -28.70 -48.07
N GLY A 327 23.71 -29.11 -48.08
CA GLY A 327 24.22 -30.32 -47.43
C GLY A 327 23.99 -30.46 -45.92
N ALA A 328 23.81 -31.71 -45.50
CA ALA A 328 23.71 -32.12 -44.11
C ALA A 328 25.04 -31.88 -43.37
N LYS A 329 25.07 -30.86 -42.50
CA LYS A 329 26.00 -30.82 -41.36
C LYS A 329 25.30 -31.47 -40.16
N LYS A 330 25.91 -32.52 -39.61
CA LYS A 330 25.50 -33.12 -38.32
C LYS A 330 25.39 -32.01 -37.26
N PRO A 331 24.35 -31.99 -36.42
CA PRO A 331 24.30 -31.09 -35.27
C PRO A 331 25.47 -31.41 -34.32
N PRO A 332 26.07 -30.41 -33.67
CA PRO A 332 27.11 -30.64 -32.67
C PRO A 332 26.52 -31.47 -31.52
N ALA A 333 27.35 -32.34 -30.95
CA ALA A 333 26.98 -33.19 -29.83
C ALA A 333 26.36 -32.35 -28.69
N ARG A 334 25.18 -32.78 -28.21
CA ARG A 334 24.58 -32.23 -26.98
C ARG A 334 25.59 -32.41 -25.85
N THR A 335 26.01 -31.31 -25.24
CA THR A 335 26.68 -31.36 -23.93
C THR A 335 25.73 -32.05 -22.95
N PRO A 336 26.22 -33.00 -22.13
CA PRO A 336 25.39 -33.64 -21.13
C PRO A 336 24.86 -32.58 -20.15
N PRO A 337 23.62 -32.70 -19.65
CA PRO A 337 23.10 -31.78 -18.64
C PRO A 337 24.03 -31.79 -17.42
N PRO A 338 24.29 -30.64 -16.78
CA PRO A 338 25.21 -30.55 -15.65
C PRO A 338 24.76 -31.48 -14.52
N ASP A 339 25.72 -32.22 -13.93
CA ASP A 339 25.45 -33.10 -12.78
C ASP A 339 24.99 -32.25 -11.58
N ALA A 340 24.05 -32.77 -10.78
CA ALA A 340 23.52 -32.10 -9.59
C ALA A 340 24.62 -31.61 -8.64
N ALA A 341 25.75 -32.31 -8.58
CA ALA A 341 26.92 -31.93 -7.79
C ALA A 341 27.59 -30.64 -8.29
N ALA A 342 27.63 -30.42 -9.61
CA ALA A 342 28.14 -29.19 -10.20
C ALA A 342 27.21 -28.01 -9.90
N LEU A 343 25.90 -28.19 -10.07
CA LEU A 343 24.89 -27.17 -9.76
C LEU A 343 24.89 -26.79 -8.27
N LEU A 344 25.01 -27.77 -7.38
CA LEU A 344 25.13 -27.52 -5.93
C LEU A 344 26.42 -26.76 -5.59
N GLY A 345 27.55 -27.12 -6.20
CA GLY A 345 28.81 -26.40 -6.02
C GLY A 345 28.74 -24.95 -6.51
N GLU A 346 28.03 -24.70 -7.62
CA GLU A 346 27.79 -23.34 -8.13
C GLU A 346 26.88 -22.52 -7.19
N ILE A 347 25.84 -23.14 -6.62
CA ILE A 347 24.98 -22.48 -5.62
C ILE A 347 25.79 -22.12 -4.37
N GLU A 348 26.63 -23.03 -3.88
CA GLU A 348 27.52 -22.78 -2.73
C GLU A 348 28.49 -21.63 -3.00
N ALA A 349 29.04 -21.54 -4.22
CA ALA A 349 29.93 -20.46 -4.62
C ALA A 349 29.22 -19.09 -4.61
N VAL A 350 27.98 -19.01 -5.11
CA VAL A 350 27.22 -17.75 -5.10
C VAL A 350 26.80 -17.34 -3.67
N ILE A 351 26.43 -18.30 -2.82
CA ILE A 351 26.13 -18.02 -1.41
C ILE A 351 27.39 -17.53 -0.68
N ALA A 352 28.56 -18.14 -0.94
CA ALA A 352 29.83 -17.69 -0.37
C ALA A 352 30.21 -16.27 -0.85
N GLU A 353 29.92 -15.94 -2.11
CA GLU A 353 30.13 -14.60 -2.65
C GLU A 353 29.26 -13.54 -1.95
N ILE A 354 27.97 -13.85 -1.72
CA ILE A 354 27.04 -12.98 -0.98
C ILE A 354 27.52 -12.77 0.45
N LYS A 355 27.91 -13.85 1.16
CA LYS A 355 28.43 -13.75 2.53
C LYS A 355 29.70 -12.92 2.62
N ARG A 356 30.60 -13.05 1.64
CA ARG A 356 31.87 -12.30 1.61
C ARG A 356 31.65 -10.81 1.36
N LYS A 357 30.67 -10.44 0.53
CA LYS A 357 30.40 -9.05 0.14
C LYS A 357 29.26 -8.38 0.93
N GLY A 358 28.53 -9.11 1.77
CA GLY A 358 27.23 -8.78 2.37
C GLY A 358 26.91 -7.30 2.70
N PRO A 359 27.78 -6.54 3.40
CA PRO A 359 27.47 -5.14 3.73
C PRO A 359 27.68 -4.14 2.59
N THR A 360 28.44 -4.51 1.55
CA THR A 360 28.90 -3.60 0.47
C THR A 360 28.30 -3.89 -0.90
N ILE A 361 27.36 -4.84 -1.02
CA ILE A 361 26.68 -5.15 -2.28
C ILE A 361 25.67 -4.04 -2.59
N GLU A 362 25.86 -3.35 -3.71
CA GLU A 362 24.88 -2.40 -4.25
C GLU A 362 23.63 -3.12 -4.78
N GLY A 363 22.47 -2.44 -4.77
CA GLY A 363 21.18 -3.06 -5.08
C GLY A 363 21.12 -3.77 -6.45
N GLY A 364 21.81 -3.24 -7.46
CA GLY A 364 21.86 -3.83 -8.80
C GLY A 364 22.65 -5.14 -8.87
N ASP A 365 23.79 -5.21 -8.20
CA ASP A 365 24.63 -6.42 -8.13
C ASP A 365 23.96 -7.52 -7.30
N LEU A 366 23.21 -7.12 -6.26
CA LEU A 366 22.43 -8.04 -5.44
C LEU A 366 21.32 -8.72 -6.24
N LEU A 367 20.64 -7.98 -7.12
CA LEU A 367 19.62 -8.50 -8.04
C LEU A 367 20.23 -9.50 -9.04
N GLN A 368 21.42 -9.23 -9.58
CA GLN A 368 22.09 -10.16 -10.49
C GLN A 368 22.52 -11.46 -9.80
N LEU A 369 22.99 -11.39 -8.56
CA LEU A 369 23.34 -12.57 -7.75
C LEU A 369 22.08 -13.38 -7.38
N ALA A 370 20.96 -12.71 -7.13
CA ALA A 370 19.67 -13.34 -6.88
C ALA A 370 19.15 -14.10 -8.12
N ASP A 371 19.17 -13.47 -9.29
CA ASP A 371 18.77 -14.11 -10.55
C ASP A 371 19.63 -15.34 -10.87
N ARG A 372 20.93 -15.27 -10.57
CA ARG A 372 21.84 -16.42 -10.73
C ARG A 372 21.48 -17.56 -9.78
N LEU A 373 21.22 -17.27 -8.51
CA LEU A 373 20.80 -18.29 -7.54
C LEU A 373 19.47 -18.95 -7.93
N GLU A 374 18.50 -18.15 -8.37
CA GLU A 374 17.19 -18.64 -8.80
C GLU A 374 17.31 -19.55 -10.04
N THR A 375 18.18 -19.18 -10.98
CA THR A 375 18.44 -19.97 -12.20
C THR A 375 19.10 -21.31 -11.89
N LEU A 376 20.08 -21.32 -10.98
CA LEU A 376 20.78 -22.54 -10.56
C LEU A 376 19.87 -23.46 -9.75
N ALA A 377 19.08 -22.91 -8.82
CA ALA A 377 18.10 -23.66 -8.05
C ALA A 377 17.02 -24.27 -8.94
N SER A 378 16.55 -23.54 -9.95
CA SER A 378 15.59 -24.02 -10.95
C SER A 378 16.16 -25.15 -11.80
N SER A 379 17.42 -25.04 -12.21
CA SER A 379 18.13 -26.08 -12.97
C SER A 379 18.28 -27.36 -12.14
N LEU A 380 18.55 -27.23 -10.84
CA LEU A 380 18.62 -28.35 -9.89
C LEU A 380 17.25 -29.02 -9.69
N LEU A 381 16.18 -28.24 -9.59
CA LEU A 381 14.79 -28.72 -9.43
C LEU A 381 14.23 -29.38 -10.69
N SER A 382 14.78 -29.09 -11.86
CA SER A 382 14.41 -29.73 -13.12
C SER A 382 14.97 -31.15 -13.29
N LEU A 383 15.88 -31.59 -12.41
CA LEU A 383 16.41 -32.95 -12.39
C LEU A 383 15.36 -33.95 -11.83
N PRO A 384 15.39 -35.23 -12.24
CA PRO A 384 14.46 -36.25 -11.74
C PRO A 384 14.49 -36.34 -10.20
N GLU A 385 13.31 -36.34 -9.56
CA GLU A 385 13.16 -36.25 -8.10
C GLU A 385 14.03 -37.25 -7.31
N ALA A 386 14.20 -38.48 -7.80
CA ALA A 386 15.00 -39.50 -7.14
C ALA A 386 16.51 -39.17 -7.14
N ALA A 387 17.02 -38.48 -8.17
CA ALA A 387 18.42 -38.08 -8.29
C ALA A 387 18.71 -36.82 -7.48
N ALA A 388 17.79 -35.85 -7.50
CA ALA A 388 17.85 -34.64 -6.67
C ALA A 388 17.77 -34.99 -5.18
N ARG A 389 16.82 -35.84 -4.77
CA ARG A 389 16.62 -36.24 -3.36
C ARG A 389 17.78 -37.10 -2.81
N ARG A 390 18.31 -38.06 -3.57
CA ARG A 390 19.43 -38.94 -3.11
C ARG A 390 20.75 -38.20 -2.91
N LYS A 391 21.06 -37.21 -3.75
CA LYS A 391 22.32 -36.46 -3.62
C LYS A 391 22.17 -35.28 -2.64
N ALA A 392 20.99 -34.66 -2.57
CA ALA A 392 20.66 -33.66 -1.55
C ALA A 392 20.70 -34.27 -0.13
N SER A 393 20.23 -35.51 0.08
CA SER A 393 20.31 -36.16 1.40
C SER A 393 21.73 -36.47 1.88
N ASN A 394 22.72 -36.52 0.98
CA ASN A 394 24.11 -36.86 1.30
C ASN A 394 25.01 -35.64 1.53
N ALA A 395 24.56 -34.43 1.19
CA ALA A 395 25.28 -33.20 1.53
C ALA A 395 25.08 -32.90 3.04
N ARG A 396 26.16 -32.65 3.78
CA ARG A 396 26.08 -32.26 5.20
C ARG A 396 25.38 -30.90 5.31
N TRP A 397 24.13 -30.88 5.76
CA TRP A 397 23.33 -29.66 5.79
C TRP A 397 23.66 -28.78 7.00
N GLY A 398 24.22 -27.61 6.71
CA GLY A 398 24.16 -26.42 7.57
C GLY A 398 23.18 -25.40 6.98
N TRP A 399 23.47 -24.09 7.13
CA TRP A 399 22.66 -22.96 6.64
C TRP A 399 22.25 -23.04 5.15
N THR A 400 23.03 -23.71 4.30
CA THR A 400 22.70 -23.94 2.88
C THR A 400 21.43 -24.77 2.70
N GLY A 401 21.12 -25.68 3.63
CA GLY A 401 19.89 -26.47 3.62
C GLY A 401 18.65 -25.77 4.11
N PHE A 402 18.84 -24.83 5.01
CA PHE A 402 17.77 -23.95 5.45
C PHE A 402 17.32 -23.02 4.30
N VAL A 403 18.26 -22.41 3.58
CA VAL A 403 17.97 -21.55 2.42
C VAL A 403 17.36 -22.35 1.26
N LEU A 404 17.89 -23.54 0.96
CA LEU A 404 17.32 -24.41 -0.07
C LEU A 404 15.92 -24.91 0.34
N GLY A 405 15.70 -25.22 1.62
CA GLY A 405 14.39 -25.59 2.16
C GLY A 405 13.36 -24.46 2.08
N LEU A 406 13.77 -23.20 2.28
CA LEU A 406 12.91 -22.02 2.11
C LEU A 406 12.57 -21.74 0.63
N LEU A 407 13.53 -21.92 -0.27
CA LEU A 407 13.32 -21.82 -1.71
C LEU A 407 12.41 -22.94 -2.25
N ILE A 408 12.56 -24.16 -1.72
CA ILE A 408 11.74 -25.33 -2.09
C ILE A 408 10.33 -25.27 -1.48
N SER A 409 10.17 -24.75 -0.26
CA SER A 409 8.86 -24.60 0.41
C SER A 409 8.06 -23.38 -0.04
N GLY A 410 8.65 -22.48 -0.83
CA GLY A 410 7.96 -21.34 -1.43
C GLY A 410 7.41 -20.33 -0.41
N LEU A 411 7.93 -20.35 0.81
CA LEU A 411 7.42 -19.57 1.96
C LEU A 411 7.90 -18.12 1.98
N VAL A 412 8.76 -17.72 1.03
CA VAL A 412 9.44 -16.43 1.08
C VAL A 412 9.62 -15.85 -0.33
N MET A 413 9.03 -14.69 -0.59
CA MET A 413 9.36 -13.84 -1.76
C MET A 413 10.86 -13.54 -1.74
N GLY A 414 11.55 -13.57 -2.89
CA GLY A 414 13.02 -13.47 -2.98
C GLY A 414 13.66 -12.35 -2.14
N GLY A 415 12.95 -11.24 -1.91
CA GLY A 415 13.39 -10.13 -1.05
C GLY A 415 13.62 -10.46 0.44
N VAL A 416 12.88 -11.41 1.04
CA VAL A 416 13.01 -11.71 2.48
C VAL A 416 14.15 -12.71 2.74
N VAL A 417 14.44 -13.63 1.80
CA VAL A 417 15.66 -14.44 1.84
C VAL A 417 16.90 -13.55 1.68
N LEU A 418 16.81 -12.53 0.81
CA LEU A 418 17.86 -11.52 0.61
C LEU A 418 18.08 -10.63 1.84
N PHE A 419 17.00 -10.24 2.53
CA PHE A 419 17.08 -9.51 3.79
C PHE A 419 17.75 -10.34 4.91
N MET A 420 17.40 -11.63 5.01
CA MET A 420 18.03 -12.56 5.97
C MET A 420 19.48 -12.97 5.62
N LEU A 421 19.89 -12.86 4.35
CA LEU A 421 21.27 -13.06 3.93
C LEU A 421 22.15 -11.81 4.13
N LYS A 422 21.53 -10.63 4.30
CA LYS A 422 22.18 -9.34 4.52
C LYS A 422 22.40 -9.03 6.00
N MET A 423 21.54 -9.54 6.90
CA MET A 423 21.81 -9.63 8.33
C MET A 423 22.79 -10.77 8.64
#